data_AF-A0A441V9U7-F1
#
_entry.id   AF-A0A441V9U7-F1
#
_cell.length_a   1.000
_cell.length_b   1.000
_cell.length_c   1.000
_cell.angle_alpha   90.00
_cell.angle_beta   90.00
_cell.angle_gamma   90.00
#
_symmetry.space_group_name_H-M   'P 1'
#
loop_
_entity.id
_entity.type
_entity.pdbx_description
1 polymer ?
#
loop_
_entity_poly.entity_id
_entity_poly.type
_entity_poly.pdbx_seq_one_letter_code
_entity_poly.pdbx_strand_id
1 'polypeptide(L)' 'MSHVTLLTGPERRRRWSEEDQCRILAAAFAPGATVAAVASQYDVAA' A
#
# COMPACT_ATOMS: atom_id res chain seq x y z
N MET A 1 -17.77 -26.62 16.00
CA MET A 1 -16.35 -26.37 16.35
C MET A 1 -15.73 -25.53 15.24
N SER A 2 -15.21 -24.35 15.55
CA SER A 2 -14.64 -23.41 14.56
C SER A 2 -13.16 -23.70 14.31
N HIS A 3 -12.78 -23.89 13.04
CA HIS A 3 -11.39 -24.08 12.62
C HIS A 3 -10.77 -22.71 12.30
N VAL A 4 -9.61 -22.40 12.89
CA VAL A 4 -8.80 -21.21 12.58
C VAL A 4 -7.49 -21.67 11.95
N THR A 5 -7.14 -21.10 10.80
CA THR A 5 -5.88 -21.37 10.10
C THR A 5 -4.93 -20.19 10.31
N LEU A 6 -3.76 -20.46 10.88
CA LEU A 6 -2.70 -19.48 11.10
C LEU A 6 -1.66 -19.59 9.99
N LEU A 7 -1.42 -18.49 9.27
CA LEU A 7 -0.38 -18.38 8.25
C LEU A 7 0.87 -17.79 8.92
N THR A 8 1.91 -18.60 9.09
CA THR A 8 3.17 -18.22 9.78
C THR A 8 4.29 -17.77 8.83
N GLY A 9 3.98 -17.60 7.54
CA GLY A 9 4.94 -17.11 6.55
C GLY A 9 5.18 -15.60 6.63
N PRO A 10 6.24 -15.07 5.99
CA PRO A 10 6.45 -13.63 5.85
C PRO A 10 5.21 -12.97 5.24
N GLU A 11 4.84 -11.80 5.76
CA GLU A 11 3.66 -11.10 5.28
C GLU A 11 3.85 -10.73 3.81
N ARG A 12 3.05 -11.36 2.94
CA ARG A 12 3.15 -11.14 1.50
C ARG A 12 2.60 -9.77 1.09
N ARG A 13 1.66 -9.21 1.87
CA ARG A 13 1.15 -7.86 1.66
C ARG A 13 2.11 -6.89 2.33
N ARG A 14 2.56 -5.90 1.56
CA ARG A 14 3.32 -4.80 2.11
C ARG A 14 2.48 -4.10 3.17
N ARG A 15 3.00 -4.03 4.39
CA ARG A 15 2.45 -3.11 5.40
C ARG A 15 2.93 -1.70 5.08
N TRP A 16 1.99 -0.78 5.11
CA TRP A 16 2.25 0.63 4.94
C TRP A 16 2.31 1.27 6.32
N SER A 17 3.46 1.84 6.69
CA SER A 17 3.49 2.74 7.84
C SER A 17 2.64 3.98 7.53
N GLU A 18 2.15 4.68 8.56
CA GLU A 18 1.43 5.94 8.37
C GLU A 18 2.29 6.97 7.61
N GLU A 19 3.59 6.97 7.86
CA GLU A 19 4.54 7.82 7.16
C GLU A 19 4.61 7.49 5.65
N ASP A 20 4.64 6.21 5.30
CA ASP A 20 4.60 5.78 3.90
C ASP A 20 3.29 6.20 3.23
N GLN A 21 2.16 6.06 3.91
CA GLN A 21 0.85 6.50 3.40
C GLN A 21 0.83 8.02 3.17
N CYS A 22 1.34 8.80 4.12
CA CYS A 22 1.46 10.26 3.99
C CYS A 22 2.34 10.65 2.79
N ARG A 23 3.48 9.98 2.58
CA ARG A 23 4.35 10.22 1.43
C ARG A 23 3.65 9.97 0.11
N ILE A 24 2.88 8.87 0.01
CA ILE A 24 2.10 8.58 -1.20
C ILE A 24 1.02 9.60 -1.44
N LEU A 25 0.26 9.95 -0.40
CA LEU A 25 -0.82 10.91 -0.53
C LEU A 25 -0.26 12.27 -0.96
N ALA A 26 0.83 12.74 -0.35
CA ALA A 26 1.50 13.96 -0.76
C ALA A 26 1.93 13.94 -2.24
N ALA A 27 2.49 12.81 -2.71
CA ALA A 27 2.87 12.65 -4.12
C ALA A 27 1.67 12.62 -5.06
N ALA A 28 0.58 11.94 -4.69
CA ALA A 28 -0.63 11.80 -5.49
C ALA A 28 -1.38 13.12 -5.67
N PHE A 29 -1.33 14.02 -4.67
CA PHE A 29 -1.98 15.33 -4.69
C PHE A 29 -1.04 16.49 -5.06
N ALA A 30 0.20 16.21 -5.45
CA ALA A 30 1.11 17.24 -5.95
C ALA A 30 0.59 17.83 -7.28
N PRO A 31 0.79 19.13 -7.56
CA PRO A 31 0.38 19.73 -8.81
C PRO A 31 0.98 19.01 -10.02
N GLY A 32 0.13 18.60 -10.97
CA GLY A 32 0.55 17.86 -12.17
C GLY A 32 0.78 16.36 -11.97
N ALA A 33 0.65 15.85 -10.75
CA ALA A 33 0.68 14.41 -10.49
C ALA A 33 -0.62 13.73 -10.93
N THR A 34 -0.51 12.46 -11.31
CA THR A 34 -1.66 11.61 -11.62
C THR A 34 -1.71 10.48 -10.59
N VAL A 35 -2.86 10.31 -9.94
CA VAL A 35 -3.08 9.28 -8.91
C VAL A 35 -2.72 7.89 -9.43
N ALA A 36 -3.09 7.55 -10.67
CA ALA A 36 -2.77 6.25 -11.28
C ALA A 36 -1.25 6.05 -11.47
N ALA A 37 -0.52 7.10 -11.88
CA ALA A 37 0.93 7.03 -12.05
C ALA A 37 1.63 6.86 -10.69
N VAL A 38 1.17 7.55 -9.66
CA VAL A 38 1.68 7.40 -8.29
C VAL A 38 1.34 6.02 -7.73
N ALA A 39 0.11 5.55 -7.88
CA ALA A 39 -0.30 4.21 -7.43
C ALA A 39 0.55 3.11 -8.07
N SER A 40 0.91 3.24 -9.35
CA SER A 40 1.80 2.31 -10.06
C SER A 40 3.25 2.38 -9.55
N GLN A 41 3.80 3.58 -9.31
CA GLN A 41 5.15 3.75 -8.75
C GLN A 41 5.33 3.09 -7.38
N TYR A 42 4.24 3.08 -6.60
CA TYR A 42 4.24 2.55 -5.25
C TYR A 42 3.64 1.15 -5.12
N ASP A 43 3.23 0.53 -6.23
CA ASP A 43 2.60 -0.80 -6.29
C ASP A 43 1.37 -0.91 -5.35
N VAL A 44 0.56 0.15 -5.30
CA VAL A 44 -0.62 0.26 -4.41
C VAL A 44 -1.83 -0.45 -5.01
N ALA A 45 -1.97 -0.41 -6.33
CA ALA A 45 -3.07 -1.00 -7.08
C ALA A 45 -2.48 -1.76 -8.28
N ALA A 46 -2.06 -3.00 -8.04
CA ALA A 46 -1.81 -3.98 -9.08
C ALA A 46 -3.13 -4.61 -9.55
#